data_AF-A0A1H4JY51-F1
#
_entry.id   AF-A0A1H4JY51-F1
#
_cell.length_a   1.000
_cell.length_b   1.000
_cell.length_c   1.000
_cell.angle_alpha   90.00
_cell.angle_beta   90.00
_cell.angle_gamma   90.00
#
_symmetry.space_group_name_H-M   'P 1'
#
loop_
_entity.id
_entity.type
_entity.pdbx_description
1 polymer ?
#
loop_
_entity_poly.entity_id
_entity_poly.type
_entity_poly.pdbx_seq_one_letter_code
_entity_poly.pdbx_strand_id
1 'polypeptide(L)'
;MKTNLMKTQKDILTKLNIYELNEMQKEATSTIGTTDNTIILSPTGTGKTLSFLLPILKMVDLSLNEVQVLILVPSRELAIQIEQVVREMGTGVKVNAVYGGRAMSKDKIELKHTPSILIGTPGRISDHFSNDRFSKDHIKALVLDEFDKSLEVGFEYEMRGIINQIPAIEKRVLTSATQEIDIPDFVELKKPVILNFLTNKSSERLTLKTVVSPSKNKEETLLTLLQHLGNKDQGIIFVNLRDSIEKLSDFLNRKGIAHSCFSGGMEQRDRERSLIKFRNGTSQILLATDLAARGIDIPEMKFIIHYELPLRVEEFTHRNGRTARVDKKGTAYILKWNNQALPEFITNIKIADISHKEQVTKRYWETLFISGGRKDKISKGDIAGLLFKKGNLNKDEVGVIELKQDCAFVAVPIKEAKKLVDTLNNVRLKNKKVRIYIV
;
A
#
# COMPACT_ATOMS: atom_id res chain seq x y z
N MET A 1 -34.43 11.93 15.65
CA MET A 1 -33.78 10.99 14.72
C MET A 1 -32.98 11.80 13.72
N LYS A 2 -31.64 11.80 13.76
CA LYS A 2 -30.83 12.35 12.67
C LYS A 2 -30.86 11.33 11.55
N THR A 3 -31.58 11.61 10.47
CA THR A 3 -31.49 10.88 9.20
C THR A 3 -30.02 10.88 8.79
N ASN A 4 -29.37 9.71 8.80
CA ASN A 4 -28.03 9.50 8.23
C ASN A 4 -28.16 9.62 6.70
N LEU A 5 -28.35 10.85 6.20
CA LEU A 5 -28.22 11.11 4.77
C LEU A 5 -26.78 10.78 4.39
N MET A 6 -26.63 9.86 3.43
CA MET A 6 -25.33 9.62 2.82
C MET A 6 -24.78 10.95 2.33
N LYS A 7 -23.52 11.21 2.66
CA LYS A 7 -22.79 12.38 2.20
C LYS A 7 -22.86 12.49 0.68
N THR A 8 -23.00 13.71 0.17
CA THR A 8 -22.92 13.92 -1.27
C THR A 8 -21.51 13.60 -1.77
N GLN A 9 -21.37 13.29 -3.05
CA GLN A 9 -20.05 13.08 -3.67
C GLN A 9 -19.12 14.29 -3.42
N LYS A 10 -19.66 15.51 -3.44
CA LYS A 10 -18.91 16.75 -3.15
C LYS A 10 -18.35 16.77 -1.72
N ASP A 11 -19.12 16.34 -0.73
CA ASP A 11 -18.68 16.27 0.67
C ASP A 11 -17.57 15.23 0.86
N ILE A 12 -17.66 14.09 0.16
CA ILE A 12 -16.64 13.05 0.16
C ILE A 12 -15.33 13.61 -0.41
N LEU A 13 -15.38 14.22 -1.60
CA LEU A 13 -14.21 14.78 -2.26
C LEU A 13 -13.55 15.89 -1.44
N THR A 14 -14.35 16.77 -0.84
CA THR A 14 -13.84 17.83 0.06
C THR A 14 -13.08 17.23 1.24
N LYS A 15 -13.60 16.15 1.85
CA LYS A 15 -12.95 15.50 2.99
C LYS A 15 -11.65 14.77 2.61
N LEU A 16 -11.57 14.29 1.37
CA LEU A 16 -10.35 13.69 0.80
C LEU A 16 -9.38 14.75 0.26
N ASN A 17 -9.71 16.04 0.33
CA ASN A 17 -8.98 17.15 -0.31
C ASN A 17 -8.79 16.95 -1.82
N ILE A 18 -9.81 16.43 -2.50
CA ILE A 18 -9.85 16.25 -3.95
C ILE A 18 -10.75 17.33 -4.54
N TYR A 19 -10.17 18.21 -5.36
CA TYR A 19 -10.90 19.32 -5.98
C TYR A 19 -11.68 18.89 -7.23
N GLU A 20 -11.11 17.97 -8.01
CA GLU A 20 -11.72 17.44 -9.23
C GLU A 20 -11.36 15.96 -9.43
N LEU A 21 -12.30 15.19 -9.98
CA LEU A 21 -12.04 13.83 -10.44
C LEU A 21 -11.28 13.86 -11.77
N ASN A 22 -10.38 12.91 -11.99
CA ASN A 22 -9.78 12.73 -13.31
C ASN A 22 -10.76 12.03 -14.27
N GLU A 23 -10.44 12.03 -15.57
CA GLU A 23 -11.28 11.45 -16.62
C GLU A 23 -11.67 9.98 -16.35
N MET A 24 -10.70 9.16 -15.93
CA MET A 24 -10.97 7.76 -15.56
C MET A 24 -11.98 7.65 -14.42
N GLN A 25 -11.85 8.47 -13.38
CA GLN A 25 -12.77 8.47 -12.25
C GLN A 25 -14.16 8.95 -12.64
N LYS A 26 -14.27 9.96 -13.52
CA LYS A 26 -15.56 10.46 -14.03
C LYS A 26 -16.29 9.38 -14.84
N GLU A 27 -15.60 8.77 -15.80
CA GLU A 27 -16.17 7.75 -16.69
C GLU A 27 -16.53 6.46 -15.94
N ALA A 28 -15.66 6.01 -15.04
CA ALA A 28 -15.94 4.86 -14.18
C ALA A 28 -17.13 5.10 -13.23
N THR A 29 -17.23 6.28 -12.63
CA THR A 29 -18.37 6.60 -11.74
C THR A 29 -19.70 6.55 -12.50
N SER A 30 -19.72 7.06 -13.74
CA SER A 30 -20.90 7.01 -14.61
C SER A 30 -21.24 5.57 -15.01
N THR A 31 -20.25 4.85 -15.55
CA THR A 31 -20.42 3.50 -16.13
C THR A 31 -20.80 2.46 -15.08
N ILE A 32 -20.14 2.45 -13.91
CA ILE A 32 -20.49 1.52 -12.83
C ILE A 32 -21.90 1.83 -12.30
N GLY A 33 -22.34 3.09 -12.37
CA GLY A 33 -23.71 3.48 -11.99
C GLY A 33 -24.80 2.87 -12.88
N THR A 34 -24.51 2.61 -14.16
CA THR A 34 -25.52 2.20 -15.15
C THR A 34 -25.35 0.78 -15.69
N THR A 35 -24.22 0.13 -15.42
CA THR A 35 -23.89 -1.20 -15.96
C THR A 35 -23.66 -2.22 -14.86
N ASP A 36 -23.96 -3.48 -15.16
CA ASP A 36 -23.79 -4.59 -14.20
C ASP A 36 -22.34 -5.06 -14.15
N ASN A 37 -21.64 -5.04 -15.28
CA ASN A 37 -20.27 -5.55 -15.39
C ASN A 37 -19.36 -4.46 -15.98
N THR A 38 -18.33 -4.08 -15.23
CA THR A 38 -17.35 -3.07 -15.67
C THR A 38 -15.92 -3.57 -15.48
N ILE A 39 -15.08 -3.38 -16.50
CA ILE A 39 -13.63 -3.59 -16.41
C ILE A 39 -12.94 -2.24 -16.53
N ILE A 40 -12.06 -1.91 -15.58
CA ILE A 40 -11.25 -0.69 -15.57
C ILE A 40 -9.79 -1.07 -15.76
N LEU A 41 -9.23 -0.75 -16.91
CA LEU A 41 -7.82 -0.93 -17.21
C LEU A 41 -7.11 0.40 -17.03
N SER A 42 -6.27 0.53 -16.01
CA SER A 42 -5.56 1.78 -15.73
C SER A 42 -4.26 1.53 -14.95
N PRO A 43 -3.18 2.31 -15.18
CA PRO A 43 -1.93 2.16 -14.44
C PRO A 43 -2.11 2.27 -12.91
N THR A 44 -1.15 1.75 -12.15
CA THR A 44 -1.13 1.92 -10.69
C THR A 44 -0.92 3.39 -10.33
N GLY A 45 -1.61 3.87 -9.28
CA GLY A 45 -1.48 5.26 -8.82
C GLY A 45 -2.38 6.28 -9.53
N THR A 46 -3.26 5.87 -10.46
CA THR A 46 -4.23 6.76 -11.14
C THR A 46 -5.51 7.03 -10.33
N GLY A 47 -5.61 6.48 -9.12
CA GLY A 47 -6.77 6.64 -8.25
C GLY A 47 -7.94 5.69 -8.56
N LYS A 48 -7.65 4.46 -9.03
CA LYS A 48 -8.64 3.38 -9.27
C LYS A 48 -9.54 3.09 -8.07
N THR A 49 -8.99 3.13 -6.87
CA THR A 49 -9.76 2.91 -5.64
C THR A 49 -10.93 3.87 -5.52
N LEU A 50 -10.73 5.15 -5.83
CA LEU A 50 -11.80 6.14 -5.76
C LEU A 50 -12.86 5.92 -6.85
N SER A 51 -12.44 5.44 -8.03
CA SER A 51 -13.31 5.31 -9.20
C SER A 51 -14.39 4.24 -9.02
N PHE A 52 -14.09 3.12 -8.36
CA PHE A 52 -15.10 2.12 -8.02
C PHE A 52 -15.80 2.41 -6.68
N LEU A 53 -15.14 3.01 -5.69
CA LEU A 53 -15.76 3.25 -4.39
C LEU A 53 -16.90 4.27 -4.46
N LEU A 54 -16.76 5.34 -5.23
CA LEU A 54 -17.80 6.38 -5.34
C LEU A 54 -19.17 5.85 -5.82
N PRO A 55 -19.27 5.07 -6.92
CA PRO A 55 -20.54 4.48 -7.33
C PRO A 55 -21.00 3.36 -6.41
N ILE A 56 -20.09 2.49 -5.91
CA ILE A 56 -20.44 1.37 -5.02
C ILE A 56 -21.04 1.85 -3.70
N LEU A 57 -20.51 2.94 -3.12
CA LEU A 57 -21.05 3.50 -1.88
C LEU A 57 -22.50 3.97 -2.02
N LYS A 58 -22.93 4.40 -3.21
CA LYS A 58 -24.33 4.83 -3.45
C LYS A 58 -25.32 3.66 -3.42
N MET A 59 -24.84 2.43 -3.60
CA MET A 59 -25.68 1.22 -3.60
C MET A 59 -25.90 0.65 -2.20
N VAL A 60 -25.09 1.04 -1.22
CA VAL A 60 -25.14 0.49 0.13
C VAL A 60 -26.35 1.04 0.87
N ASP A 61 -27.23 0.16 1.33
CA ASP A 61 -28.33 0.50 2.22
C ASP A 61 -27.85 0.48 3.68
N LEU A 62 -27.83 1.65 4.33
CA LEU A 62 -27.41 1.79 5.73
C LEU A 62 -28.43 1.24 6.74
N SER A 63 -29.64 0.92 6.32
CA SER A 63 -30.67 0.32 7.18
C SER A 63 -30.44 -1.19 7.39
N LEU A 64 -29.73 -1.85 6.47
CA LEU A 64 -29.39 -3.26 6.54
C LEU A 64 -28.08 -3.48 7.31
N ASN A 65 -28.11 -4.37 8.30
CA ASN A 65 -26.92 -4.80 9.05
C ASN A 65 -26.31 -6.07 8.45
N GLU A 66 -26.14 -6.08 7.13
CA GLU A 66 -25.61 -7.21 6.36
C GLU A 66 -24.43 -6.78 5.47
N VAL A 67 -23.59 -7.74 5.09
CA VAL A 67 -22.54 -7.52 4.08
C VAL A 67 -23.21 -7.38 2.72
N GLN A 68 -23.02 -6.23 2.07
CA GLN A 68 -23.64 -5.90 0.78
C GLN A 68 -22.64 -5.82 -0.37
N VAL A 69 -21.38 -5.51 -0.04
CA VAL A 69 -20.28 -5.38 -1.00
C VAL A 69 -19.11 -6.22 -0.53
N LEU A 70 -18.59 -7.06 -1.42
CA LEU A 70 -17.35 -7.79 -1.23
C LEU A 70 -16.26 -7.21 -2.15
N ILE A 71 -15.11 -6.84 -1.59
CA ILE A 71 -13.94 -6.37 -2.33
C ILE A 71 -12.80 -7.37 -2.11
N LEU A 72 -12.43 -8.12 -3.14
CA LEU A 72 -11.30 -9.04 -3.11
C LEU A 72 -10.04 -8.34 -3.63
N VAL A 73 -8.95 -8.54 -2.90
CA VAL A 73 -7.65 -7.91 -3.18
C VAL A 73 -6.50 -8.90 -3.01
N PRO A 74 -5.39 -8.76 -3.77
CA PRO A 74 -4.27 -9.71 -3.71
C PRO A 74 -3.37 -9.55 -2.48
N SER A 75 -3.42 -8.40 -1.78
CA SER A 75 -2.52 -8.13 -0.65
C SER A 75 -3.23 -7.58 0.59
N ARG A 76 -2.62 -7.82 1.75
CA ARG A 76 -3.08 -7.32 3.05
C ARG A 76 -3.03 -5.79 3.08
N GLU A 77 -1.98 -5.24 2.50
CA GLU A 77 -1.72 -3.81 2.43
C GLU A 77 -2.79 -3.09 1.60
N LEU A 78 -3.17 -3.66 0.45
CA LEU A 78 -4.25 -3.10 -0.36
C LEU A 78 -5.59 -3.13 0.40
N ALA A 79 -5.87 -4.23 1.12
CA ALA A 79 -7.10 -4.34 1.92
C ALA A 79 -7.20 -3.21 2.96
N ILE A 80 -6.12 -2.98 3.71
CA ILE A 80 -6.03 -1.92 4.72
C ILE A 80 -6.13 -0.54 4.08
N GLN A 81 -5.48 -0.33 2.92
CA GLN A 81 -5.53 0.95 2.21
C GLN A 81 -6.95 1.29 1.76
N ILE A 82 -7.66 0.36 1.12
CA ILE A 82 -9.05 0.57 0.69
C ILE A 82 -9.94 0.82 1.90
N GLU A 83 -9.78 0.05 2.99
CA GLU A 83 -10.53 0.26 4.23
C GLU A 83 -10.33 1.67 4.78
N GLN A 84 -9.08 2.15 4.82
CA GLN A 84 -8.75 3.49 5.27
C GLN A 84 -9.42 4.55 4.39
N VAL A 85 -9.36 4.40 3.06
CA VAL A 85 -10.02 5.32 2.12
C VAL A 85 -11.53 5.40 2.40
N VAL A 86 -12.20 4.25 2.55
CA VAL A 86 -13.65 4.22 2.87
C VAL A 86 -13.95 4.92 4.21
N ARG A 87 -13.12 4.72 5.23
CA ARG A 87 -13.26 5.41 6.53
C ARG A 87 -13.04 6.92 6.41
N GLU A 88 -12.07 7.35 5.61
CA GLU A 88 -11.73 8.76 5.39
C GLU A 88 -12.85 9.49 4.66
N MET A 89 -13.49 8.87 3.66
CA MET A 89 -14.70 9.39 3.00
C MET A 89 -15.79 9.75 4.03
N GLY A 90 -15.90 8.97 5.10
CA GLY A 90 -16.75 9.28 6.25
C GLY A 90 -18.23 9.38 5.89
N THR A 91 -18.70 8.45 5.07
CA THR A 91 -20.09 8.31 4.62
C THR A 91 -21.00 7.71 5.68
N GLY A 92 -20.44 7.16 6.76
CA GLY A 92 -21.18 6.39 7.77
C GLY A 92 -21.29 4.90 7.45
N VAL A 93 -20.86 4.49 6.25
CA VAL A 93 -20.79 3.07 5.86
C VAL A 93 -19.81 2.32 6.76
N LYS A 94 -20.26 1.19 7.31
CA LYS A 94 -19.42 0.28 8.09
C LYS A 94 -18.57 -0.54 7.12
N VAL A 95 -17.26 -0.52 7.32
CA VAL A 95 -16.28 -1.26 6.52
C VAL A 95 -15.37 -2.06 7.44
N ASN A 96 -14.96 -3.25 7.00
CA ASN A 96 -13.92 -4.04 7.66
C ASN A 96 -13.00 -4.71 6.64
N ALA A 97 -11.71 -4.82 6.96
CA ALA A 97 -10.73 -5.57 6.18
C ALA A 97 -10.30 -6.86 6.89
N VAL A 98 -10.37 -7.99 6.20
CA VAL A 98 -9.94 -9.31 6.71
C VAL A 98 -8.86 -9.91 5.82
N TYR A 99 -7.75 -10.33 6.43
CA TYR A 99 -6.61 -10.87 5.71
C TYR A 99 -5.77 -11.81 6.58
N GLY A 100 -4.95 -12.64 5.94
CA GLY A 100 -4.06 -13.59 6.62
C GLY A 100 -3.03 -12.91 7.54
N GLY A 101 -2.48 -13.65 8.50
CA GLY A 101 -1.50 -13.12 9.46
C GLY A 101 -2.09 -12.30 10.62
N ARG A 102 -3.42 -12.10 10.64
CA ARG A 102 -4.15 -11.55 11.78
C ARG A 102 -4.87 -12.66 12.56
N ALA A 103 -4.88 -12.57 13.88
CA ALA A 103 -5.59 -13.51 14.74
C ALA A 103 -7.08 -13.59 14.40
N MET A 104 -7.60 -14.80 14.17
CA MET A 104 -9.01 -15.03 13.82
C MET A 104 -9.99 -14.51 14.87
N SER A 105 -9.58 -14.52 16.14
CA SER A 105 -10.38 -13.94 17.23
C SER A 105 -10.69 -12.47 17.02
N LYS A 106 -9.79 -11.69 16.42
CA LYS A 106 -10.04 -10.28 16.09
C LYS A 106 -11.11 -10.14 15.02
N ASP A 107 -11.01 -10.91 13.93
CA ASP A 107 -12.03 -10.90 12.88
C ASP A 107 -13.41 -11.27 13.45
N LYS A 108 -13.48 -12.32 14.29
CA LYS A 108 -14.73 -12.72 14.93
C LYS A 108 -15.33 -11.62 15.79
N ILE A 109 -14.52 -10.88 16.55
CA ILE A 109 -14.99 -9.76 17.37
C ILE A 109 -15.49 -8.60 16.50
N GLU A 110 -14.75 -8.25 15.45
CA GLU A 110 -15.12 -7.14 14.55
C GLU A 110 -16.36 -7.48 13.71
N LEU A 111 -16.47 -8.72 13.20
CA LEU A 111 -17.60 -9.17 12.39
C LEU A 111 -18.90 -9.41 13.18
N LYS A 112 -18.86 -9.43 14.53
CA LYS A 112 -20.09 -9.33 15.34
C LYS A 112 -20.86 -8.04 15.04
N HIS A 113 -20.16 -6.99 14.61
CA HIS A 113 -20.76 -5.78 14.08
C HIS A 113 -20.63 -5.83 12.56
N THR A 114 -21.56 -6.53 11.91
CA THR A 114 -21.52 -6.79 10.47
C THR A 114 -21.29 -5.50 9.66
N PRO A 115 -20.20 -5.44 8.86
CA PRO A 115 -19.94 -4.29 8.00
C PRO A 115 -20.78 -4.37 6.73
N SER A 116 -21.14 -3.24 6.15
CA SER A 116 -21.81 -3.21 4.84
C SER A 116 -20.84 -3.49 3.70
N ILE A 117 -19.55 -3.16 3.88
CA ILE A 117 -18.47 -3.45 2.94
C ILE A 117 -17.44 -4.35 3.63
N LEU A 118 -17.21 -5.53 3.07
CA LEU A 118 -16.14 -6.43 3.50
C LEU A 118 -15.03 -6.43 2.45
N ILE A 119 -13.81 -6.14 2.87
CA ILE A 119 -12.62 -6.16 2.03
C ILE A 119 -11.74 -7.33 2.50
N GLY A 120 -11.16 -8.10 1.60
CA GLY A 120 -10.21 -9.12 2.05
C GLY A 120 -9.42 -9.85 0.98
N THR A 121 -8.40 -10.56 1.45
CA THR A 121 -7.61 -11.47 0.62
C THR A 121 -8.37 -12.78 0.42
N PRO A 122 -8.33 -13.41 -0.77
CA PRO A 122 -9.11 -14.61 -1.10
C PRO A 122 -9.08 -15.69 0.00
N GLY A 123 -7.92 -16.17 0.42
CA GLY A 123 -7.86 -17.24 1.43
C GLY A 123 -8.50 -16.91 2.78
N ARG A 124 -8.46 -15.64 3.21
CA ARG A 124 -9.12 -15.25 4.47
C ARG A 124 -10.63 -15.12 4.33
N ILE A 125 -11.11 -14.62 3.19
CA ILE A 125 -12.55 -14.58 2.90
C ILE A 125 -13.09 -16.00 2.75
N SER A 126 -12.35 -16.87 2.05
CA SER A 126 -12.68 -18.29 1.87
C SER A 126 -12.84 -19.02 3.21
N ASP A 127 -11.95 -18.79 4.19
CA ASP A 127 -12.11 -19.33 5.56
C ASP A 127 -13.42 -18.86 6.21
N HIS A 128 -13.72 -17.56 6.15
CA HIS A 128 -14.96 -17.02 6.74
C HIS A 128 -16.21 -17.59 6.07
N PHE A 129 -16.18 -17.75 4.76
CA PHE A 129 -17.27 -18.31 3.96
C PHE A 129 -17.48 -19.79 4.26
N SER A 130 -16.40 -20.57 4.33
CA SER A 130 -16.44 -22.02 4.61
C SER A 130 -16.89 -22.35 6.04
N ASN A 131 -16.83 -21.37 6.96
CA ASN A 131 -17.27 -21.49 8.34
C ASN A 131 -18.60 -20.78 8.62
N ASP A 132 -19.30 -20.32 7.57
CA ASP A 132 -20.60 -19.62 7.66
C ASP A 132 -20.67 -18.55 8.76
N ARG A 133 -19.61 -17.72 8.88
CA ARG A 133 -19.50 -16.76 9.99
C ARG A 133 -20.46 -15.56 9.89
N PHE A 134 -21.01 -15.31 8.71
CA PHE A 134 -22.00 -14.26 8.42
C PHE A 134 -22.82 -14.64 7.17
N SER A 135 -24.00 -14.01 6.98
CA SER A 135 -24.84 -14.25 5.79
C SER A 135 -24.17 -13.69 4.53
N LYS A 136 -24.25 -14.47 3.45
CA LYS A 136 -23.73 -14.14 2.11
C LYS A 136 -24.84 -13.62 1.19
N ASP A 137 -26.10 -13.70 1.62
CA ASP A 137 -27.29 -13.56 0.77
C ASP A 137 -27.50 -12.14 0.25
N HIS A 138 -26.98 -11.15 0.97
CA HIS A 138 -27.13 -9.73 0.65
C HIS A 138 -25.95 -9.16 -0.14
N ILE A 139 -24.93 -9.97 -0.45
CA ILE A 139 -23.76 -9.54 -1.22
C ILE A 139 -24.19 -9.35 -2.68
N LYS A 140 -24.51 -8.11 -3.04
CA LYS A 140 -25.00 -7.70 -4.37
C LYS A 140 -23.91 -7.14 -5.27
N ALA A 141 -22.78 -6.72 -4.71
CA ALA A 141 -21.66 -6.17 -5.46
C ALA A 141 -20.34 -6.87 -5.14
N LEU A 142 -19.60 -7.23 -6.19
CA LEU A 142 -18.26 -7.80 -6.13
C LEU A 142 -17.28 -6.86 -6.83
N VAL A 143 -16.20 -6.50 -6.14
CA VAL A 143 -15.07 -5.77 -6.71
C VAL A 143 -13.83 -6.66 -6.66
N LEU A 144 -13.14 -6.79 -7.78
CA LEU A 144 -11.86 -7.48 -7.91
C LEU A 144 -10.79 -6.44 -8.26
N ASP A 145 -10.05 -5.95 -7.27
CA ASP A 145 -9.02 -4.90 -7.46
C ASP A 145 -7.64 -5.53 -7.66
N GLU A 146 -6.84 -5.01 -8.60
CA GLU A 146 -5.58 -5.62 -9.05
C GLU A 146 -5.78 -7.10 -9.46
N PHE A 147 -6.77 -7.35 -10.32
CA PHE A 147 -7.17 -8.71 -10.71
C PHE A 147 -6.09 -9.50 -11.44
N ASP A 148 -5.25 -8.83 -12.25
CA ASP A 148 -4.07 -9.42 -12.90
C ASP A 148 -3.08 -10.04 -11.90
N LYS A 149 -3.12 -9.62 -10.64
CA LYS A 149 -2.33 -10.19 -9.53
C LYS A 149 -3.10 -11.16 -8.67
N SER A 150 -4.42 -11.14 -8.75
CA SER A 150 -5.27 -12.08 -8.04
C SER A 150 -5.33 -13.45 -8.73
N LEU A 151 -4.89 -13.57 -9.99
CA LEU A 151 -4.81 -14.81 -10.75
C LEU A 151 -3.54 -15.66 -10.50
N GLU A 152 -2.74 -15.33 -9.48
CA GLU A 152 -1.60 -16.17 -9.11
C GLU A 152 -2.03 -17.53 -8.54
N VAL A 153 -1.14 -18.52 -8.68
CA VAL A 153 -1.39 -19.92 -8.29
C VAL A 153 -1.84 -19.99 -6.82
N GLY A 154 -3.05 -20.52 -6.59
CA GLY A 154 -3.68 -20.65 -5.27
C GLY A 154 -4.85 -19.69 -5.04
N PHE A 155 -4.75 -18.44 -5.49
CA PHE A 155 -5.84 -17.46 -5.31
C PHE A 155 -7.02 -17.72 -6.22
N GLU A 156 -6.77 -18.25 -7.42
CA GLU A 156 -7.83 -18.60 -8.37
C GLU A 156 -8.86 -19.58 -7.77
N TYR A 157 -8.38 -20.65 -7.13
CA TYR A 157 -9.24 -21.66 -6.51
C TYR A 157 -10.07 -21.07 -5.35
N GLU A 158 -9.43 -20.25 -4.51
CA GLU A 158 -10.10 -19.55 -3.41
C GLU A 158 -11.17 -18.58 -3.93
N MET A 159 -10.86 -17.78 -4.95
CA MET A 159 -11.82 -16.86 -5.58
C MET A 159 -13.00 -17.60 -6.20
N ARG A 160 -12.76 -18.71 -6.90
CA ARG A 160 -13.81 -19.56 -7.46
C ARG A 160 -14.74 -20.07 -6.36
N GLY A 161 -14.18 -20.57 -5.26
CA GLY A 161 -14.96 -21.04 -4.11
C GLY A 161 -15.79 -19.93 -3.44
N ILE A 162 -15.27 -18.70 -3.42
CA ILE A 162 -15.99 -17.53 -2.90
C ILE A 162 -17.14 -17.15 -3.82
N ILE A 163 -16.89 -16.96 -5.12
CA ILE A 163 -17.88 -16.45 -6.08
C ILE A 163 -19.07 -17.41 -6.21
N ASN A 164 -18.81 -18.72 -6.18
CA ASN A 164 -19.86 -19.74 -6.20
C ASN A 164 -20.82 -19.68 -4.99
N GLN A 165 -20.43 -19.03 -3.89
CA GLN A 165 -21.25 -18.89 -2.68
C GLN A 165 -22.03 -17.57 -2.62
N ILE A 166 -21.89 -16.69 -3.62
CA ILE A 166 -22.57 -15.39 -3.70
C ILE A 166 -23.34 -15.24 -5.02
N PRO A 167 -24.37 -16.07 -5.27
CA PRO A 167 -25.10 -16.05 -6.55
C PRO A 167 -25.91 -14.77 -6.78
N ALA A 168 -26.16 -13.97 -5.75
CA ALA A 168 -26.97 -12.75 -5.82
C ALA A 168 -26.20 -11.51 -6.32
N ILE A 169 -25.01 -11.66 -6.91
CA ILE A 169 -24.24 -10.52 -7.42
C ILE A 169 -24.95 -9.90 -8.63
N GLU A 170 -25.39 -8.66 -8.45
CA GLU A 170 -25.96 -7.79 -9.47
C GLU A 170 -24.87 -6.94 -10.14
N LYS A 171 -23.77 -6.63 -9.43
CA LYS A 171 -22.71 -5.75 -9.95
C LYS A 171 -21.31 -6.32 -9.76
N ARG A 172 -20.53 -6.39 -10.84
CA ARG A 172 -19.13 -6.81 -10.85
C ARG A 172 -18.25 -5.69 -11.40
N VAL A 173 -17.23 -5.31 -10.63
CA VAL A 173 -16.22 -4.34 -11.06
C VAL A 173 -14.85 -4.99 -10.98
N LEU A 174 -14.13 -5.03 -12.09
CA LEU A 174 -12.78 -5.56 -12.17
C LEU A 174 -11.82 -4.42 -12.47
N THR A 175 -10.72 -4.32 -11.73
CA THR A 175 -9.64 -3.40 -12.06
C THR A 175 -8.34 -4.14 -12.36
N SER A 176 -7.55 -3.59 -13.27
CA SER A 176 -6.23 -4.10 -13.60
C SER A 176 -5.32 -3.02 -14.14
N ALA A 177 -4.01 -3.25 -14.04
CA ALA A 177 -3.00 -2.42 -14.68
C ALA A 177 -2.48 -2.99 -16.02
N THR A 178 -3.02 -4.12 -16.48
CA THR A 178 -2.58 -4.82 -17.70
C THR A 178 -3.77 -5.14 -18.60
N GLN A 179 -3.53 -5.21 -19.91
CA GLN A 179 -4.58 -5.50 -20.90
C GLN A 179 -4.76 -7.00 -21.16
N GLU A 180 -3.68 -7.78 -21.07
CA GLU A 180 -3.66 -9.23 -21.28
C GLU A 180 -4.15 -9.97 -20.03
N ILE A 181 -5.44 -9.83 -19.73
CA ILE A 181 -6.08 -10.58 -18.65
C ILE A 181 -6.96 -11.63 -19.30
N ASP A 182 -6.59 -12.89 -19.12
CA ASP A 182 -7.54 -13.98 -19.31
C ASP A 182 -8.49 -14.00 -18.10
N ILE A 183 -9.75 -13.62 -18.32
CA ILE A 183 -10.75 -13.56 -17.24
C ILE A 183 -11.41 -14.93 -17.19
N PRO A 184 -11.18 -15.72 -16.12
CA PRO A 184 -11.75 -17.05 -16.04
C PRO A 184 -13.27 -17.02 -15.96
N ASP A 185 -13.91 -18.05 -16.51
CA ASP A 185 -15.38 -18.16 -16.58
C ASP A 185 -16.07 -18.05 -15.22
N PHE A 186 -15.42 -18.51 -14.14
CA PHE A 186 -15.99 -18.46 -12.78
C PHE A 186 -16.22 -17.04 -12.26
N VAL A 187 -15.62 -16.01 -12.89
CA VAL A 187 -15.89 -14.62 -12.53
C VAL A 187 -17.30 -14.19 -12.99
N GLU A 188 -17.87 -14.91 -13.97
CA GLU A 188 -19.22 -14.69 -14.52
C GLU A 188 -19.45 -13.26 -15.06
N LEU A 189 -18.41 -12.69 -15.65
CA LEU A 189 -18.41 -11.30 -16.10
C LEU A 189 -19.05 -11.19 -17.50
N LYS A 190 -20.39 -11.20 -17.55
CA LYS A 190 -21.17 -11.22 -18.81
C LYS A 190 -21.24 -9.84 -19.46
N LYS A 191 -20.78 -9.72 -20.71
CA LYS A 191 -20.83 -8.48 -21.53
C LYS A 191 -20.32 -7.22 -20.78
N PRO A 192 -19.06 -7.22 -20.29
CA PRO A 192 -18.52 -6.04 -19.60
C PRO A 192 -18.44 -4.81 -20.50
N VAL A 193 -18.66 -3.65 -19.91
CA VAL A 193 -18.15 -2.39 -20.46
C VAL A 193 -16.68 -2.25 -20.04
N ILE A 194 -15.79 -2.14 -21.02
CA ILE A 194 -14.35 -2.01 -20.80
C ILE A 194 -13.96 -0.54 -20.91
N LEU A 195 -13.45 0.02 -19.81
CA LEU A 195 -12.87 1.35 -19.76
C LEU A 195 -11.34 1.23 -19.80
N ASN A 196 -10.75 1.55 -20.96
CA ASN A 196 -9.31 1.40 -21.17
C ASN A 196 -8.57 2.73 -21.10
N PHE A 197 -7.82 2.91 -20.01
CA PHE A 197 -6.93 4.04 -19.75
C PHE A 197 -5.45 3.64 -19.68
N LEU A 198 -5.10 2.45 -20.18
CA LEU A 198 -3.71 2.04 -20.40
C LEU A 198 -3.17 2.81 -21.61
N THR A 199 -2.89 4.10 -21.43
CA THR A 199 -2.23 4.90 -22.47
C THR A 199 -0.71 4.82 -22.29
N ASN A 200 0.04 4.65 -23.39
CA ASN A 200 1.51 4.57 -23.42
C ASN A 200 2.25 5.83 -22.91
N LYS A 201 1.54 6.85 -22.41
CA LYS A 201 2.12 8.11 -21.91
C LYS A 201 2.89 7.96 -20.59
N SER A 202 2.87 6.79 -19.92
CA SER A 202 3.75 6.54 -18.77
C SER A 202 5.23 6.47 -19.17
N SER A 203 5.53 6.11 -20.42
CA SER A 203 6.91 5.85 -20.85
C SER A 203 7.76 7.12 -21.02
N GLU A 204 7.17 8.32 -21.08
CA GLU A 204 7.90 9.58 -21.23
C GLU A 204 8.39 10.17 -19.89
N ARG A 205 7.91 9.66 -18.73
CA ARG A 205 8.15 10.26 -17.41
C ARG A 205 9.18 9.52 -16.55
N LEU A 206 9.38 8.24 -16.84
CA LEU A 206 10.34 7.38 -16.14
C LEU A 206 11.67 7.36 -16.89
N THR A 207 12.75 7.78 -16.23
CA THR A 207 14.10 7.59 -16.79
C THR A 207 14.61 6.20 -16.42
N LEU A 208 14.84 5.35 -17.41
CA LEU A 208 15.54 4.08 -17.20
C LEU A 208 17.05 4.29 -17.31
N LYS A 209 17.81 3.72 -16.38
CA LYS A 209 19.27 3.68 -16.42
C LYS A 209 19.80 2.29 -16.09
N THR A 210 20.82 1.84 -16.80
CA THR A 210 21.48 0.55 -16.54
C THR A 210 22.73 0.79 -15.73
N VAL A 211 22.92 0.02 -14.66
CA VAL A 211 24.15 0.01 -13.88
C VAL A 211 24.76 -1.37 -14.02
N VAL A 212 25.95 -1.41 -14.62
CA VAL A 212 26.63 -2.66 -14.94
C VAL A 212 27.52 -3.05 -13.77
N SER A 213 27.29 -4.25 -13.25
CA SER A 213 28.16 -4.88 -12.26
C SER A 213 29.21 -5.75 -12.95
N PRO A 214 30.49 -5.66 -12.55
CA PRO A 214 31.54 -6.52 -13.09
C PRO A 214 31.41 -7.98 -12.60
N SER A 215 30.68 -8.21 -11.51
CA SER A 215 30.48 -9.54 -10.90
C SER A 215 29.02 -9.95 -10.90
N LYS A 216 28.78 -11.26 -10.83
CA LYS A 216 27.43 -11.82 -10.64
C LYS A 216 26.88 -11.47 -9.25
N ASN A 217 27.74 -11.35 -8.24
CA ASN A 217 27.37 -10.72 -6.97
C ASN A 217 27.40 -9.20 -7.17
N LYS A 218 26.22 -8.57 -7.07
CA LYS A 218 26.02 -7.15 -7.35
C LYS A 218 26.02 -6.26 -6.10
N GLU A 219 26.32 -6.80 -4.93
CA GLU A 219 26.29 -6.08 -3.64
C GLU A 219 27.18 -4.83 -3.62
N GLU A 220 28.45 -4.94 -4.02
CA GLU A 220 29.36 -3.79 -4.05
C GLU A 220 28.96 -2.75 -5.12
N THR A 221 28.42 -3.20 -6.26
CA THR A 221 27.87 -2.29 -7.27
C THR A 221 26.64 -1.55 -6.75
N LEU A 222 25.77 -2.24 -6.00
CA LEU A 222 24.63 -1.61 -5.33
C LEU A 222 25.12 -0.57 -4.33
N LEU A 223 26.13 -0.89 -3.51
CA LEU A 223 26.69 0.06 -2.56
C LEU A 223 27.20 1.33 -3.25
N THR A 224 27.95 1.19 -4.34
CA THR A 224 28.42 2.33 -5.14
C THR A 224 27.25 3.15 -5.70
N LEU A 225 26.21 2.49 -6.22
CA LEU A 225 25.01 3.18 -6.69
C LEU A 225 24.30 3.94 -5.55
N LEU A 226 24.15 3.34 -4.36
CA LEU A 226 23.54 4.00 -3.20
C LEU A 226 24.38 5.19 -2.72
N GLN A 227 25.72 5.09 -2.77
CA GLN A 227 26.60 6.22 -2.48
C GLN A 227 26.49 7.33 -3.54
N HIS A 228 26.32 6.96 -4.81
CA HIS A 228 26.05 7.91 -5.90
C HIS A 228 24.70 8.61 -5.73
N LEU A 229 23.67 7.91 -5.25
CA LEU A 229 22.34 8.49 -4.99
C LEU A 229 22.30 9.32 -3.69
N GLY A 230 23.21 9.03 -2.76
CA GLY A 230 23.19 9.60 -1.41
C GLY A 230 21.99 9.12 -0.59
N ASN A 231 21.61 9.91 0.40
CA ASN A 231 20.53 9.56 1.34
C ASN A 231 19.49 10.66 1.55
N LYS A 232 19.38 11.58 0.59
CA LYS A 232 18.36 12.66 0.61
C LYS A 232 17.00 12.16 0.14
N ASP A 233 17.03 11.25 -0.83
CA ASP A 233 15.85 10.75 -1.52
C ASP A 233 15.51 9.33 -1.06
N GLN A 234 14.21 9.00 -1.12
CA GLN A 234 13.73 7.67 -0.77
C GLN A 234 13.57 6.80 -2.01
N GLY A 235 13.89 5.51 -1.85
CA GLY A 235 13.77 4.54 -2.94
C GLY A 235 13.55 3.11 -2.47
N ILE A 236 13.15 2.27 -3.41
CA ILE A 236 12.93 0.84 -3.22
C ILE A 236 13.95 0.03 -3.99
N ILE A 237 14.39 -1.06 -3.39
CA ILE A 237 15.26 -2.04 -4.02
C ILE A 237 14.46 -3.33 -4.12
N PHE A 238 14.17 -3.73 -5.34
CA PHE A 238 13.43 -4.95 -5.62
C PHE A 238 14.36 -6.14 -5.76
N VAL A 239 14.03 -7.20 -5.03
CA VAL A 239 14.57 -8.54 -5.18
C VAL A 239 13.42 -9.51 -5.45
N ASN A 240 13.69 -10.66 -6.04
CA ASN A 240 12.68 -11.64 -6.41
C ASN A 240 12.38 -12.60 -5.25
N LEU A 241 13.41 -12.96 -4.48
CA LEU A 241 13.31 -13.97 -3.41
C LEU A 241 13.45 -13.36 -2.02
N ARG A 242 12.79 -14.00 -1.04
CA ARG A 242 12.89 -13.63 0.38
C ARG A 242 14.33 -13.76 0.89
N ASP A 243 15.02 -14.84 0.56
CA ASP A 243 16.39 -15.08 1.01
C ASP A 243 17.36 -14.01 0.50
N SER A 244 17.06 -13.42 -0.67
CA SER A 244 17.82 -12.28 -1.20
C SER A 244 17.65 -11.03 -0.33
N ILE A 245 16.48 -10.83 0.32
CA ILE A 245 16.29 -9.73 1.28
C ILE A 245 17.21 -9.91 2.48
N GLU A 246 17.25 -11.11 3.07
CA GLU A 246 18.03 -11.38 4.28
C GLU A 246 19.52 -11.17 4.01
N LYS A 247 20.05 -11.76 2.93
CA LYS A 247 21.45 -11.58 2.51
C LYS A 247 21.81 -10.11 2.25
N LEU A 248 20.97 -9.42 1.47
CA LEU A 248 21.23 -8.03 1.11
C LEU A 248 21.10 -7.09 2.32
N SER A 249 20.17 -7.38 3.23
CA SER A 249 19.99 -6.65 4.47
C SER A 249 21.22 -6.75 5.36
N ASP A 250 21.75 -7.96 5.55
CA ASP A 250 22.98 -8.20 6.31
C ASP A 250 24.18 -7.46 5.70
N PHE A 251 24.30 -7.49 4.37
CA PHE A 251 25.33 -6.72 3.66
C PHE A 251 25.21 -5.22 3.92
N LEU A 252 24.01 -4.64 3.74
CA LEU A 252 23.78 -3.21 3.94
C LEU A 252 23.99 -2.80 5.40
N ASN A 253 23.62 -3.65 6.37
CA ASN A 253 23.89 -3.44 7.79
C ASN A 253 25.40 -3.37 8.08
N ARG A 254 26.19 -4.31 7.54
CA ARG A 254 27.67 -4.29 7.67
C ARG A 254 28.29 -3.03 7.06
N LYS A 255 27.67 -2.47 6.03
CA LYS A 255 28.11 -1.22 5.38
C LYS A 255 27.51 0.04 6.01
N GLY A 256 26.72 -0.08 7.08
CA GLY A 256 26.11 1.04 7.78
C GLY A 256 25.02 1.77 6.98
N ILE A 257 24.39 1.10 6.01
CA ILE A 257 23.33 1.68 5.19
C ILE A 257 21.98 1.42 5.86
N ALA A 258 21.29 2.49 6.29
CA ALA A 258 19.96 2.39 6.89
C ALA A 258 18.93 1.97 5.84
N HIS A 259 18.18 0.91 6.15
CA HIS A 259 17.14 0.36 5.29
C HIS A 259 16.07 -0.35 6.12
N SER A 260 14.93 -0.59 5.51
CA SER A 260 13.84 -1.41 6.06
C SER A 260 13.55 -2.55 5.11
N CYS A 261 13.18 -3.70 5.66
CA CYS A 261 12.83 -4.89 4.88
C CYS A 261 11.31 -5.04 4.77
N PHE A 262 10.84 -5.55 3.64
CA PHE A 262 9.44 -5.77 3.37
C PHE A 262 9.19 -7.03 2.53
N SER A 263 8.80 -8.11 3.20
CA SER A 263 8.56 -9.40 2.57
C SER A 263 7.27 -10.05 3.08
N GLY A 264 6.71 -10.98 2.30
CA GLY A 264 5.46 -11.67 2.68
C GLY A 264 5.61 -12.54 3.94
N GLY A 265 6.83 -12.95 4.29
CA GLY A 265 7.12 -13.79 5.45
C GLY A 265 7.27 -13.04 6.78
N MET A 266 7.21 -11.71 6.77
CA MET A 266 7.28 -10.90 7.98
C MET A 266 5.95 -10.90 8.74
N GLU A 267 6.02 -10.77 10.07
CA GLU A 267 4.84 -10.49 10.88
C GLU A 267 4.19 -9.17 10.45
N GLN A 268 2.85 -9.10 10.52
CA GLN A 268 2.12 -7.90 10.11
C GLN A 268 2.57 -6.64 10.86
N ARG A 269 2.94 -6.78 12.13
CA ARG A 269 3.42 -5.68 12.97
C ARG A 269 4.74 -5.12 12.45
N ASP A 270 5.65 -5.97 12.02
CA ASP A 270 6.96 -5.54 11.50
C ASP A 270 6.85 -5.00 10.08
N ARG A 271 5.96 -5.57 9.26
CA ARG A 271 5.58 -4.98 7.96
C ARG A 271 5.08 -3.55 8.11
N GLU A 272 4.15 -3.32 9.04
CA GLU A 272 3.62 -1.98 9.30
C GLU A 272 4.72 -1.03 9.78
N ARG A 273 5.60 -1.47 10.69
CA ARG A 273 6.75 -0.69 11.16
C ARG A 273 7.72 -0.31 10.05
N SER A 274 8.08 -1.25 9.16
CA SER A 274 8.94 -0.96 8.02
C SER A 274 8.34 0.13 7.12
N LEU A 275 7.04 0.04 6.84
CA LEU A 275 6.36 1.06 6.04
C LEU A 275 6.31 2.41 6.77
N ILE A 276 6.06 2.43 8.09
CA ILE A 276 6.07 3.67 8.89
C ILE A 276 7.45 4.34 8.84
N LYS A 277 8.51 3.56 9.09
CA LYS A 277 9.89 4.06 9.05
C LYS A 277 10.24 4.62 7.67
N PHE A 278 9.74 3.98 6.64
CA PHE A 278 9.88 4.46 5.29
C PHE A 278 9.08 5.76 5.11
N ARG A 279 7.76 5.80 5.34
CA ARG A 279 6.93 7.00 5.13
C ARG A 279 7.38 8.22 5.93
N ASN A 280 7.90 8.04 7.14
CA ASN A 280 8.36 9.14 7.99
C ASN A 280 9.81 9.57 7.73
N GLY A 281 10.51 8.94 6.77
CA GLY A 281 11.85 9.30 6.37
C GLY A 281 12.97 8.82 7.30
N THR A 282 12.66 8.02 8.31
CA THR A 282 13.69 7.43 9.19
C THR A 282 14.44 6.30 8.49
N SER A 283 13.81 5.64 7.52
CA SER A 283 14.45 4.74 6.56
C SER A 283 14.31 5.30 5.15
N GLN A 284 15.44 5.48 4.46
CA GLN A 284 15.49 6.01 3.08
C GLN A 284 15.30 4.90 2.05
N ILE A 285 15.66 3.66 2.42
CA ILE A 285 15.63 2.50 1.53
C ILE A 285 14.60 1.50 2.04
N LEU A 286 13.80 0.97 1.12
CA LEU A 286 12.95 -0.20 1.35
C LEU A 286 13.46 -1.37 0.49
N LEU A 287 13.87 -2.48 1.12
CA LEU A 287 14.16 -3.74 0.43
C LEU A 287 12.87 -4.54 0.35
N ALA A 288 12.41 -4.90 -0.86
CA ALA A 288 11.14 -5.60 -1.00
C ALA A 288 11.11 -6.64 -2.13
N THR A 289 10.25 -7.66 -1.93
CA THR A 289 9.81 -8.56 -3.01
C THR A 289 8.60 -7.98 -3.73
N ASP A 290 8.38 -8.39 -4.98
CA ASP A 290 7.20 -8.00 -5.77
C ASP A 290 5.88 -8.23 -5.04
N LEU A 291 5.67 -9.46 -4.55
CA LEU A 291 4.43 -9.85 -3.87
C LEU A 291 4.16 -8.97 -2.66
N ALA A 292 5.20 -8.67 -1.88
CA ALA A 292 5.06 -7.83 -0.71
C ALA A 292 4.71 -6.40 -1.12
N ALA A 293 5.41 -5.80 -2.08
CA ALA A 293 5.25 -4.39 -2.45
C ALA A 293 3.92 -4.04 -3.19
N ARG A 294 2.98 -4.97 -3.34
CA ARG A 294 1.67 -4.71 -3.96
C ARG A 294 0.74 -3.95 -3.03
N GLY A 295 0.04 -2.96 -3.57
CA GLY A 295 -0.86 -2.12 -2.78
C GLY A 295 -0.21 -1.43 -1.57
N ILE A 296 1.12 -1.29 -1.53
CA ILE A 296 1.76 -0.51 -0.46
C ILE A 296 1.46 0.97 -0.66
N ASP A 297 0.93 1.57 0.41
CA ASP A 297 0.77 3.00 0.53
C ASP A 297 2.06 3.62 1.07
N ILE A 298 2.85 4.15 0.14
CA ILE A 298 4.12 4.82 0.37
C ILE A 298 4.16 6.12 -0.42
N PRO A 299 4.87 7.15 0.07
CA PRO A 299 5.18 8.35 -0.68
C PRO A 299 5.77 7.99 -2.04
N GLU A 300 5.56 8.89 -2.99
CA GLU A 300 6.21 8.81 -4.28
C GLU A 300 7.73 8.73 -4.10
N MET A 301 8.33 7.71 -4.71
CA MET A 301 9.76 7.47 -4.68
C MET A 301 10.48 8.27 -5.77
N LYS A 302 11.75 8.57 -5.52
CA LYS A 302 12.62 9.27 -6.48
C LYS A 302 13.37 8.30 -7.37
N PHE A 303 13.67 7.12 -6.83
CA PHE A 303 14.32 6.07 -7.57
C PHE A 303 13.81 4.68 -7.19
N ILE A 304 13.95 3.77 -8.15
CA ILE A 304 13.73 2.34 -8.00
C ILE A 304 15.02 1.65 -8.41
N ILE A 305 15.42 0.60 -7.70
CA ILE A 305 16.54 -0.26 -8.09
C ILE A 305 16.01 -1.67 -8.31
N HIS A 306 16.07 -2.15 -9.55
CA HIS A 306 15.89 -3.58 -9.85
C HIS A 306 17.21 -4.30 -9.54
N TYR A 307 17.39 -4.71 -8.28
CA TYR A 307 18.56 -5.51 -7.90
C TYR A 307 18.47 -6.91 -8.53
N GLU A 308 17.29 -7.53 -8.53
CA GLU A 308 16.98 -8.68 -9.38
C GLU A 308 15.94 -8.26 -10.42
N LEU A 309 16.04 -8.77 -11.64
CA LEU A 309 15.11 -8.40 -12.71
C LEU A 309 13.81 -9.20 -12.58
N PRO A 310 12.64 -8.58 -12.81
CA PRO A 310 11.38 -9.32 -12.88
C PRO A 310 11.41 -10.27 -14.08
N LEU A 311 10.61 -11.34 -14.01
CA LEU A 311 10.54 -12.33 -15.09
C LEU A 311 9.58 -11.91 -16.20
N ARG A 312 8.59 -11.08 -15.87
CA ARG A 312 7.53 -10.66 -16.79
C ARG A 312 7.39 -9.13 -16.87
N VAL A 313 6.87 -8.64 -18.00
CA VAL A 313 6.72 -7.20 -18.26
C VAL A 313 5.71 -6.54 -17.32
N GLU A 314 4.71 -7.28 -16.86
CA GLU A 314 3.70 -6.77 -15.93
C GLU A 314 4.37 -6.42 -14.60
N GLU A 315 5.17 -7.33 -14.04
CA GLU A 315 5.94 -7.08 -12.81
C GLU A 315 6.86 -5.87 -12.97
N PHE A 316 7.54 -5.74 -14.11
CA PHE A 316 8.37 -4.57 -14.41
C PHE A 316 7.56 -3.26 -14.38
N THR A 317 6.41 -3.25 -15.03
CA THR A 317 5.49 -2.11 -15.07
C THR A 317 4.99 -1.76 -13.66
N HIS A 318 4.65 -2.77 -12.86
CA HIS A 318 4.16 -2.61 -11.48
C HIS A 318 5.21 -2.08 -10.52
N ARG A 319 6.46 -2.59 -10.61
CA ARG A 319 7.59 -2.04 -9.87
C ARG A 319 7.74 -0.56 -10.18
N ASN A 320 7.78 -0.24 -11.47
CA ASN A 320 7.96 1.13 -11.96
C ASN A 320 6.80 2.08 -11.63
N GLY A 321 5.57 1.58 -11.47
CA GLY A 321 4.42 2.36 -10.99
C GLY A 321 4.53 2.88 -9.54
N ARG A 322 5.62 2.56 -8.83
CA ARG A 322 5.93 3.09 -7.48
C ARG A 322 6.73 4.40 -7.50
N THR A 323 7.24 4.81 -8.67
CA THR A 323 7.90 6.10 -8.91
C THR A 323 7.13 6.88 -9.99
N ALA A 324 7.36 8.19 -10.10
CA ALA A 324 6.79 9.03 -11.16
C ALA A 324 5.25 9.02 -11.22
N ARG A 325 4.60 9.23 -10.07
CA ARG A 325 3.13 9.29 -9.96
C ARG A 325 2.64 10.69 -10.29
N VAL A 326 1.65 10.74 -11.19
CA VAL A 326 0.81 11.89 -11.57
C VAL A 326 1.58 13.11 -12.14
N ASP A 327 2.67 13.63 -11.53
CA ASP A 327 3.34 14.88 -11.95
C ASP A 327 4.88 14.99 -11.74
N LYS A 328 5.62 13.96 -11.30
CA LYS A 328 7.09 14.08 -11.07
C LYS A 328 7.95 13.06 -11.84
N LYS A 329 9.21 13.43 -12.08
CA LYS A 329 10.25 12.58 -12.70
C LYS A 329 10.83 11.61 -11.66
N GLY A 330 11.02 10.35 -12.06
CA GLY A 330 11.70 9.33 -11.28
C GLY A 330 12.70 8.53 -12.13
N THR A 331 13.68 7.90 -11.48
CA THR A 331 14.69 7.08 -12.18
C THR A 331 14.62 5.62 -11.73
N ALA A 332 14.42 4.70 -12.67
CA ALA A 332 14.58 3.27 -12.39
C ALA A 332 15.97 2.80 -12.84
N TYR A 333 16.74 2.31 -11.89
CA TYR A 333 18.06 1.74 -12.08
C TYR A 333 17.96 0.22 -12.22
N ILE A 334 18.53 -0.30 -13.30
CA ILE A 334 18.54 -1.71 -13.63
C ILE A 334 19.94 -2.22 -13.33
N LEU A 335 20.07 -2.99 -12.24
CA LEU A 335 21.35 -3.53 -11.79
C LEU A 335 21.58 -4.88 -12.48
N LYS A 336 22.49 -4.93 -13.47
CA LYS A 336 22.77 -6.16 -14.23
C LYS A 336 24.24 -6.54 -14.14
N TRP A 337 24.52 -7.85 -14.14
CA TRP A 337 25.88 -8.33 -14.38
C TRP A 337 26.26 -8.08 -15.85
N ASN A 338 27.54 -7.81 -16.14
CA ASN A 338 28.01 -7.51 -17.51
C ASN A 338 27.60 -8.58 -18.55
N ASN A 339 27.68 -9.85 -18.16
CA ASN A 339 27.35 -11.00 -19.01
C ASN A 339 25.87 -11.43 -18.91
N GLN A 340 25.03 -10.70 -18.18
CA GLN A 340 23.59 -10.96 -18.10
C GLN A 340 22.85 -10.25 -19.25
N ALA A 341 22.13 -11.04 -20.04
CA ALA A 341 21.16 -10.52 -21.01
C ALA A 341 19.99 -9.85 -20.29
N LEU A 342 19.48 -8.76 -20.86
CA LEU A 342 18.26 -8.12 -20.39
C LEU A 342 17.03 -8.79 -21.04
N PRO A 343 15.90 -8.93 -20.32
CA PRO A 343 14.63 -9.34 -20.92
C PRO A 343 14.24 -8.43 -22.10
N GLU A 344 13.52 -8.97 -23.08
CA GLU A 344 13.14 -8.26 -24.31
C GLU A 344 12.33 -6.99 -24.06
N PHE A 345 11.53 -6.96 -22.99
CA PHE A 345 10.74 -5.79 -22.59
C PHE A 345 11.58 -4.65 -21.99
N ILE A 346 12.90 -4.84 -21.82
CA ILE A 346 13.84 -3.86 -21.28
C ILE A 346 14.77 -3.37 -22.42
N THR A 347 14.32 -2.36 -23.17
CA THR A 347 15.02 -1.86 -24.37
C THR A 347 15.64 -0.46 -24.21
N ASN A 348 16.70 -0.16 -24.98
CA ASN A 348 17.24 1.20 -25.21
C ASN A 348 17.64 2.00 -23.96
N ILE A 349 18.40 1.39 -23.05
CA ILE A 349 18.75 2.04 -21.77
C ILE A 349 20.18 2.60 -21.76
N LYS A 350 20.31 3.85 -21.35
CA LYS A 350 21.61 4.50 -21.12
C LYS A 350 22.33 3.89 -19.91
N ILE A 351 23.61 3.60 -20.06
CA ILE A 351 24.45 3.21 -18.92
C ILE A 351 24.61 4.43 -18.00
N ALA A 352 24.33 4.25 -16.71
CA ALA A 352 24.58 5.26 -15.70
C ALA A 352 26.07 5.30 -15.36
N ASP A 353 26.65 6.49 -15.39
CA ASP A 353 27.90 6.76 -14.70
C ASP A 353 27.61 7.00 -13.22
N ILE A 354 28.16 6.13 -12.37
CA ILE A 354 28.05 6.19 -10.90
C ILE A 354 29.40 6.45 -10.23
N SER A 355 30.37 7.00 -10.98
CA SER A 355 31.70 7.33 -10.47
C SER A 355 31.67 8.44 -9.41
N HIS A 356 30.79 9.43 -9.59
CA HIS A 356 30.57 10.49 -8.61
C HIS A 356 29.81 9.97 -7.40
N LYS A 357 30.33 10.19 -6.19
CA LYS A 357 29.64 9.85 -4.93
C LYS A 357 29.01 11.10 -4.35
N GLU A 358 27.72 11.04 -4.06
CA GLU A 358 27.04 12.11 -3.35
C GLU A 358 27.51 12.16 -1.89
N GLN A 359 27.45 13.35 -1.30
CA GLN A 359 27.77 13.52 0.11
C GLN A 359 26.63 12.92 0.96
N VAL A 360 26.92 11.80 1.63
CA VAL A 360 25.98 11.16 2.55
C VAL A 360 25.84 12.03 3.79
N THR A 361 24.64 12.56 4.03
CA THR A 361 24.34 13.33 5.24
C THR A 361 24.16 12.39 6.43
N LYS A 362 24.48 12.82 7.66
CA LYS A 362 24.16 11.99 8.83
C LYS A 362 22.65 11.85 8.95
N ARG A 363 22.17 10.63 9.22
CA ARG A 363 20.76 10.37 9.48
C ARG A 363 20.29 11.30 10.61
N TYR A 364 19.24 12.08 10.36
CA TYR A 364 18.73 13.03 11.35
C TYR A 364 17.58 12.45 12.17
N TRP A 365 16.72 11.63 11.54
CA TRP A 365 15.48 11.15 12.16
C TRP A 365 15.59 9.72 12.72
N GLU A 366 14.99 9.53 13.89
CA GLU A 366 14.67 8.24 14.51
C GLU A 366 13.17 8.09 14.76
N THR A 367 12.63 6.88 14.69
CA THR A 367 11.20 6.64 14.99
C THR A 367 11.01 6.24 16.45
N LEU A 368 10.13 6.95 17.15
CA LEU A 368 9.59 6.52 18.45
C LEU A 368 8.21 5.88 18.27
N PHE A 369 7.96 4.79 18.97
CA PHE A 369 6.63 4.25 19.21
C PHE A 369 6.03 4.81 20.48
N ILE A 370 4.72 5.05 20.45
CA ILE A 370 3.92 5.48 21.60
C ILE A 370 2.71 4.54 21.70
N SER A 371 2.53 3.89 22.85
CA SER A 371 1.49 2.87 23.05
C SER A 371 0.04 3.41 23.15
N GLY A 372 -0.21 4.66 22.77
CA GLY A 372 -1.51 5.31 22.82
C GLY A 372 -1.98 5.78 21.45
N GLY A 373 -3.27 5.60 21.15
CA GLY A 373 -3.85 5.91 19.84
C GLY A 373 -5.25 6.53 19.90
N ARG A 374 -5.97 6.50 18.77
CA ARG A 374 -7.30 7.10 18.62
C ARG A 374 -8.33 6.57 19.61
N LYS A 375 -8.30 5.28 19.94
CA LYS A 375 -9.21 4.66 20.94
C LYS A 375 -9.01 5.24 22.34
N ASP A 376 -7.81 5.74 22.62
CA ASP A 376 -7.48 6.41 23.88
C ASP A 376 -7.79 7.92 23.84
N LYS A 377 -8.51 8.39 22.80
CA LYS A 377 -8.81 9.81 22.52
C LYS A 377 -7.56 10.67 22.34
N ILE A 378 -6.46 10.07 21.89
CA ILE A 378 -5.21 10.77 21.60
C ILE A 378 -5.25 11.24 20.14
N SER A 379 -4.96 12.53 19.93
CA SER A 379 -4.80 13.14 18.61
C SER A 379 -3.33 13.38 18.26
N LYS A 380 -3.04 13.71 16.99
CA LYS A 380 -1.68 14.11 16.57
C LYS A 380 -1.19 15.35 17.33
N GLY A 381 -2.09 16.30 17.61
CA GLY A 381 -1.78 17.51 18.38
C GLY A 381 -1.41 17.23 19.83
N ASP A 382 -2.01 16.20 20.44
CA ASP A 382 -1.65 15.80 21.81
C ASP A 382 -0.24 15.20 21.88
N ILE A 383 0.14 14.40 20.87
CA ILE A 383 1.50 13.84 20.75
C ILE A 383 2.52 14.96 20.54
N ALA A 384 2.26 15.87 19.60
CA ALA A 384 3.12 17.03 19.37
C ALA A 384 3.25 17.88 20.65
N GLY A 385 2.14 18.14 21.35
CA GLY A 385 2.13 18.87 22.61
C GLY A 385 2.94 18.18 23.73
N LEU A 386 2.92 16.85 23.81
CA LEU A 386 3.76 16.08 24.72
C LEU A 386 5.26 16.31 24.42
N LEU A 387 5.64 16.22 23.15
CA LEU A 387 7.02 16.40 22.69
C LEU A 387 7.53 17.83 22.89
N PHE A 388 6.69 18.84 22.65
CA PHE A 388 7.06 20.24 22.88
C PHE A 388 7.20 20.54 24.37
N LYS A 389 6.17 20.22 25.17
CA LYS A 389 6.09 20.67 26.56
C LYS A 389 6.96 19.85 27.52
N LYS A 390 7.03 18.53 27.32
CA LYS A 390 7.78 17.63 28.20
C LYS A 390 9.06 17.10 27.55
N GLY A 391 9.05 16.96 26.22
CA GLY A 391 10.25 16.56 25.47
C GLY A 391 11.20 17.70 25.16
N ASN A 392 10.76 18.96 25.34
CA ASN A 392 11.52 20.17 25.02
C ASN A 392 12.03 20.20 23.57
N LEU A 393 11.21 19.70 22.64
CA LEU A 393 11.50 19.78 21.21
C LEU A 393 10.91 21.06 20.61
N ASN A 394 11.56 21.56 19.57
CA ASN A 394 11.01 22.61 18.72
C ASN A 394 10.10 22.04 17.63
N LYS A 395 9.34 22.91 16.95
CA LYS A 395 8.43 22.51 15.87
C LYS A 395 9.15 21.75 14.74
N ASP A 396 10.35 22.19 14.39
CA ASP A 396 11.16 21.59 13.31
C ASP A 396 11.88 20.29 13.74
N GLU A 397 11.80 19.96 15.04
CA GLU A 397 12.33 18.72 15.62
C GLU A 397 11.23 17.66 15.81
N VAL A 398 10.01 17.92 15.35
CA VAL A 398 8.94 16.92 15.32
C VAL A 398 8.59 16.61 13.87
N GLY A 399 8.99 15.43 13.42
CA GLY A 399 8.70 14.93 12.09
C GLY A 399 7.29 14.37 11.95
N VAL A 400 7.10 13.48 10.98
CA VAL A 400 5.79 12.89 10.68
C VAL A 400 5.25 12.10 11.88
N ILE A 401 4.02 12.44 12.29
CA ILE A 401 3.24 11.68 13.28
C ILE A 401 2.23 10.79 12.57
N GLU A 402 2.41 9.48 12.71
CA GLU A 402 1.47 8.46 12.28
C GLU A 402 0.62 7.98 13.46
N LEU A 403 -0.66 8.34 13.46
CA LEU A 403 -1.60 8.00 14.52
C LEU A 403 -2.51 6.84 14.10
N LYS A 404 -2.41 5.73 14.83
CA LYS A 404 -3.20 4.51 14.63
C LYS A 404 -4.30 4.39 15.68
N GLN A 405 -5.09 3.31 15.62
CA GLN A 405 -6.19 3.07 16.56
C GLN A 405 -5.70 2.88 18.00
N ASP A 406 -4.66 2.06 18.19
CA ASP A 406 -4.17 1.62 19.50
C ASP A 406 -2.77 2.18 19.85
N CYS A 407 -2.10 2.85 18.91
CA CYS A 407 -0.75 3.38 19.09
C CYS A 407 -0.46 4.57 18.16
N ALA A 408 0.73 5.13 18.27
CA ALA A 408 1.25 6.14 17.36
C ALA A 408 2.75 5.97 17.15
N PHE A 409 3.25 6.57 16.07
CA PHE A 409 4.67 6.63 15.73
C PHE A 409 5.03 8.07 15.38
N VAL A 410 6.22 8.50 15.78
CA VAL A 410 6.69 9.86 15.52
C VAL A 410 8.17 9.87 15.19
N ALA A 411 8.55 10.60 14.14
CA ALA A 411 9.94 10.86 13.82
C ALA A 411 10.49 12.02 14.68
N VAL A 412 11.65 11.82 15.31
CA VAL A 412 12.36 12.80 16.16
C VAL A 412 13.86 12.80 15.85
N PRO A 413 14.64 13.83 16.22
CA PRO A 413 16.08 13.81 16.03
C PRO A 413 16.76 12.65 16.75
N ILE A 414 17.69 11.94 16.09
CA ILE A 414 18.45 10.83 16.68
C ILE A 414 19.09 11.24 18.02
N LYS A 415 19.67 12.45 18.06
CA LYS A 415 20.33 13.00 19.25
C LYS A 415 19.40 13.14 20.46
N GLU A 416 18.09 13.36 20.23
CA GLU A 416 17.10 13.52 21.30
C GLU A 416 16.37 12.20 21.63
N ALA A 417 16.40 11.20 20.73
CA ALA A 417 15.56 10.01 20.83
C ALA A 417 15.68 9.28 22.17
N LYS A 418 16.92 9.03 22.65
CA LYS A 418 17.15 8.35 23.93
C LYS A 418 16.63 9.16 25.12
N LYS A 419 16.97 10.46 25.18
CA LYS A 419 16.50 11.38 26.21
C LYS A 419 14.97 11.46 26.26
N LEU A 420 14.32 11.49 25.10
CA LEU A 420 12.85 11.50 25.00
C LEU A 420 12.25 10.20 25.54
N VAL A 421 12.83 9.04 25.24
CA VAL A 421 12.38 7.77 25.82
C VAL A 421 12.51 7.81 27.33
N ASP A 422 13.67 8.20 27.86
CA ASP A 422 13.92 8.22 29.31
C ASP A 422 12.98 9.20 30.04
N THR A 423 12.64 10.33 29.41
CA THR A 423 11.82 11.40 30.01
C THR A 423 10.31 11.14 29.85
N LEU A 424 9.89 10.61 28.71
CA LEU A 424 8.47 10.54 28.32
C LEU A 424 7.85 9.15 28.47
N ASN A 425 8.66 8.11 28.60
CA ASN A 425 8.14 6.78 28.89
C ASN A 425 7.37 6.81 30.22
N ASN A 426 6.25 6.10 30.28
CA ASN A 426 5.34 6.06 31.43
C ASN A 426 4.68 7.40 31.81
N VAL A 427 4.75 8.43 30.96
CA VAL A 427 4.01 9.67 31.16
C VAL A 427 2.54 9.50 30.79
N ARG A 428 1.67 10.26 31.47
CA ARG A 428 0.24 10.31 31.15
C ARG A 428 -0.01 11.23 29.95
N LEU A 429 -0.66 10.70 28.92
CA LEU A 429 -1.17 11.41 27.75
C LEU A 429 -2.69 11.21 27.70
N LYS A 430 -3.45 12.29 27.91
CA LYS A 430 -4.89 12.23 28.20
C LYS A 430 -5.16 11.28 29.38
N ASN A 431 -5.95 10.23 29.16
CA ASN A 431 -6.35 9.30 30.19
C ASN A 431 -5.45 8.05 30.26
N LYS A 432 -4.42 7.95 29.41
CA LYS A 432 -3.57 6.77 29.30
C LYS A 432 -2.14 7.04 29.73
N LYS A 433 -1.56 6.09 30.46
CA LYS A 433 -0.12 6.02 30.70
C LYS A 433 0.52 5.37 29.48
N VAL A 434 1.33 6.11 28.73
CA VAL A 434 1.92 5.63 27.48
C VAL A 434 3.30 5.02 27.70
N ARG A 435 3.60 3.94 26.99
CA ARG A 435 4.96 3.40 26.85
C ARG A 435 5.59 3.98 25.60
N ILE A 436 6.83 4.43 25.71
CA ILE A 436 7.58 5.04 24.62
C ILE A 436 8.93 4.34 24.47
N TYR A 437 9.30 3.95 23.26
CA TYR A 437 10.58 3.34 22.93
C TYR A 437 10.95 3.56 21.46
N ILE A 438 12.24 3.48 21.15
CA ILE A 438 12.76 3.58 19.77
C ILE A 438 12.41 2.30 19.01
N VAL A 439 11.96 2.42 17.77
CA VAL A 439 11.61 1.29 16.90
C VAL A 439 12.58 1.13 15.76
#